data_AF-A0A4U5M9W0-F1
#
_entry.id   AF-A0A4U5M9W0-F1
#
_cell.length_a   1.000
_cell.length_b   1.000
_cell.length_c   1.000
_cell.angle_alpha   90.00
_cell.angle_beta   90.00
_cell.angle_gamma   90.00
#
_symmetry.space_group_name_H-M   'P 1'
#
loop_
_entity.id
_entity.type
_entity.pdbx_description
1 polymer ?
#
loop_
_entity_poly.entity_id
_entity_poly.type
_entity_poly.pdbx_seq_one_letter_code
_entity_poly.pdbx_strand_id
1 'polypeptide(L)'
;MSLSCKTSDIGTLPLPLFLLLCLVLLRTKATTTDFDFGTLTLSSLKLLGDAHLNNGNVRLTRDLAVPNSGAGKVLYSKPIRFRQPSTHAITSFSTFFSFSVTNLNPSSIGGGLAFVLSPDSDTLGAAGGFLGLLNTNDMPKAASSFVAVEFDTLMDVEFKDINGNHVGLDLSSMVSTQIGDLGAINIDLKSGDLVNAWIDYDGTSLSFNISVSYSNLKPKEPILSFNLDLDQYVNDFMYVGFSGSTQGSTEVHSIEWWSFSSSFQLSSGSEPSSSVPPPPTASLMNPTANSVKSPPPTLAPSGLESVGGKSVKSDSCHNQLCKQGAGAVAGVVTASAFFVIFAGVLIWVFSKRSKRVKEAKPTMSFSTSHLLLSLQDSVSDCNGMITICTSSSENSFIGGGHDLV
;
A
#
# COMPACT_ATOMS: atom_id res chain seq x y z
N MET A 1 -7.43 56.12 -38.96
CA MET A 1 -6.36 56.78 -38.18
C MET A 1 -5.56 55.68 -37.50
N SER A 2 -4.31 55.51 -37.94
CA SER A 2 -3.37 54.50 -37.44
C SER A 2 -2.83 54.94 -36.08
N LEU A 3 -2.96 54.10 -35.04
CA LEU A 3 -2.37 54.35 -33.73
C LEU A 3 -0.88 54.03 -33.81
N SER A 4 -0.07 55.08 -33.93
CA SER A 4 1.37 55.04 -33.81
C SER A 4 1.75 54.75 -32.35
N CYS A 5 2.32 53.57 -32.10
CA CYS A 5 2.92 53.24 -30.82
C CYS A 5 4.28 53.96 -30.73
N LYS A 6 4.37 55.01 -29.92
CA LYS A 6 5.63 55.67 -29.59
C LYS A 6 6.49 54.69 -28.79
N THR A 7 7.58 54.22 -29.39
CA THR A 7 8.72 53.64 -28.68
C THR A 7 9.27 54.70 -27.73
N SER A 8 8.93 54.57 -26.46
CA SER A 8 9.57 55.33 -25.40
C SER A 8 10.91 54.64 -25.12
N ASP A 9 12.00 55.42 -25.07
CA ASP A 9 13.36 54.93 -24.81
C ASP A 9 13.40 54.05 -23.56
N ILE A 10 13.55 52.74 -23.77
CA ILE A 10 13.83 51.79 -22.70
C ILE A 10 15.31 51.95 -22.40
N GLY A 11 15.62 52.74 -21.36
CA GLY A 11 16.98 52.88 -20.84
C GLY A 11 17.60 51.50 -20.63
N THR A 12 18.83 51.32 -21.09
CA THR A 12 19.63 50.12 -20.87
C THR A 12 19.80 49.89 -19.38
N LEU A 13 19.10 48.90 -18.83
CA LEU A 13 19.30 48.46 -17.44
C LEU A 13 20.79 48.10 -17.28
N PRO A 14 21.48 48.61 -16.24
CA PRO A 14 22.87 48.25 -16.01
C PRO A 14 22.98 46.73 -15.86
N LEU A 15 23.96 46.12 -16.54
CA LEU A 15 24.20 44.67 -16.56
C LEU A 15 24.04 43.97 -15.18
N PRO A 16 24.53 44.53 -14.04
CA PRO A 16 24.32 43.91 -12.72
C PRO A 16 22.84 43.89 -12.28
N LEU A 17 22.05 44.90 -12.65
CA LEU A 17 20.62 44.96 -12.34
C LEU A 17 19.81 44.01 -13.24
N PHE A 18 20.23 43.84 -14.50
CA PHE A 18 19.68 42.81 -15.38
C PHE A 18 20.01 41.39 -14.89
N LEU A 19 21.24 41.14 -14.44
CA LEU A 19 21.65 39.88 -13.81
C LEU A 19 20.91 39.62 -12.50
N LEU A 20 20.72 40.64 -11.65
CA LEU A 20 19.93 40.53 -10.42
C LEU A 20 18.45 40.26 -10.74
N LEU A 21 17.89 40.93 -11.75
CA LEU A 21 16.52 40.68 -12.21
C LEU A 21 16.39 39.27 -12.79
N CYS A 22 17.35 38.80 -13.58
CA CYS A 22 17.41 37.41 -14.04
C CYS A 22 17.51 36.42 -12.88
N LEU A 23 18.35 36.67 -11.87
CA LEU A 23 18.45 35.84 -10.66
C LEU A 23 17.16 35.84 -9.82
N VAL A 24 16.45 36.97 -9.75
CA VAL A 24 15.12 37.09 -9.09
C VAL A 24 14.01 36.42 -9.92
N LEU A 25 14.15 36.37 -11.25
CA LEU A 25 13.25 35.68 -12.17
C LEU A 25 13.56 34.19 -12.32
N LEU A 26 14.76 33.73 -11.96
CA LEU A 26 15.07 32.32 -11.65
C LEU A 26 14.40 31.94 -10.31
N ARG A 27 13.08 32.12 -10.21
CA ARG A 27 12.31 31.37 -9.22
C ARG A 27 12.44 29.90 -9.60
N THR A 28 13.07 29.10 -8.74
CA THR A 28 12.99 27.64 -8.84
C THR A 28 11.51 27.29 -8.88
N LYS A 29 11.01 26.81 -10.02
CA LYS A 29 9.65 26.26 -10.07
C LYS A 29 9.55 25.19 -9.00
N ALA A 30 8.59 25.33 -8.09
CA ALA A 30 8.23 24.24 -7.20
C ALA A 30 7.97 23.02 -8.08
N THR A 31 8.70 21.94 -7.85
CA THR A 31 8.42 20.68 -8.54
C THR A 31 7.16 20.14 -7.89
N THR A 32 6.06 20.18 -8.63
CA THR A 32 4.77 19.65 -8.21
C THR A 32 4.45 18.44 -9.07
N THR A 33 4.07 17.33 -8.43
CA THR A 33 3.47 16.18 -9.13
C THR A 33 2.04 16.06 -8.65
N ASP A 34 1.09 16.01 -9.58
CA ASP A 34 -0.35 15.90 -9.29
C ASP A 34 -0.99 14.99 -10.33
N PHE A 35 -1.79 14.02 -9.88
CA PHE A 35 -2.59 13.16 -10.74
C PHE A 35 -3.79 12.56 -10.01
N ASP A 36 -4.75 12.07 -10.80
CA ASP A 36 -5.87 11.25 -10.36
C ASP A 36 -6.20 10.14 -11.38
N PHE A 37 -7.01 9.16 -10.99
CA PHE A 37 -7.50 8.12 -11.91
C PHE A 37 -8.28 8.63 -13.12
N GLY A 38 -8.83 9.85 -13.07
CA GLY A 38 -9.45 10.48 -14.24
C GLY A 38 -8.43 10.92 -15.30
N THR A 39 -7.19 11.18 -14.90
CA THR A 39 -6.08 11.66 -15.76
C THR A 39 -5.07 10.57 -16.08
N LEU A 40 -5.01 9.47 -15.31
CA LEU A 40 -4.12 8.35 -15.54
C LEU A 40 -4.55 7.52 -16.77
N THR A 41 -3.58 7.21 -17.63
CA THR A 41 -3.72 6.23 -18.71
C THR A 41 -3.13 4.88 -18.31
N LEU A 42 -3.42 3.81 -19.05
CA LEU A 42 -2.78 2.50 -18.84
C LEU A 42 -1.25 2.57 -18.84
N SER A 43 -0.67 3.39 -19.72
CA SER A 43 0.78 3.62 -19.82
C SER A 43 1.37 4.41 -18.65
N SER A 44 0.53 5.03 -17.81
CA SER A 44 0.94 5.75 -16.62
C SER A 44 1.04 4.86 -15.38
N LEU A 45 0.66 3.58 -15.49
CA LEU A 45 0.72 2.60 -14.42
C LEU A 45 1.67 1.46 -14.79
N LYS A 46 2.36 0.93 -13.78
CA LYS A 46 3.16 -0.29 -13.85
C LYS A 46 2.54 -1.33 -12.93
N LEU A 47 2.16 -2.47 -13.50
CA LEU A 47 1.51 -3.57 -12.78
C LEU A 47 2.49 -4.74 -12.67
N LEU A 48 2.65 -5.29 -11.47
CA LEU A 48 3.52 -6.41 -11.15
C LEU A 48 2.73 -7.53 -10.48
N GLY A 49 3.18 -8.77 -10.69
CA GLY A 49 2.59 -9.95 -10.06
C GLY A 49 1.14 -10.16 -10.48
N ASP A 50 0.27 -10.31 -9.49
CA ASP A 50 -1.16 -10.56 -9.69
C ASP A 50 -1.97 -9.30 -10.02
N ALA A 51 -1.33 -8.12 -9.98
CA ALA A 51 -2.02 -6.87 -10.26
C ALA A 51 -2.49 -6.80 -11.71
N HIS A 52 -3.77 -6.49 -11.90
CA HIS A 52 -4.39 -6.38 -13.22
C HIS A 52 -5.53 -5.37 -13.20
N LEU A 53 -6.04 -5.02 -14.39
CA LEU A 53 -7.21 -4.17 -14.51
C LEU A 53 -8.46 -5.01 -14.72
N ASN A 54 -9.53 -4.62 -14.05
CA ASN A 54 -10.84 -5.24 -14.19
C ASN A 54 -11.90 -4.13 -14.24
N ASN A 55 -12.56 -4.00 -15.40
CA ASN A 55 -13.63 -3.02 -15.64
C ASN A 55 -13.28 -1.55 -15.31
N GLY A 56 -12.02 -1.16 -15.51
CA GLY A 56 -11.53 0.20 -15.22
C GLY A 56 -10.94 0.39 -13.83
N ASN A 57 -11.04 -0.63 -12.95
CA ASN A 57 -10.51 -0.60 -11.60
C ASN A 57 -9.21 -1.41 -11.54
N VAL A 58 -8.34 -1.09 -10.58
CA VAL A 58 -7.12 -1.89 -10.34
C VAL A 58 -7.43 -2.97 -9.32
N ARG A 59 -7.09 -4.21 -9.64
CA ARG A 59 -7.11 -5.35 -8.73
C ARG A 59 -5.66 -5.68 -8.37
N LEU A 60 -5.33 -5.78 -7.07
CA LEU A 60 -3.98 -6.16 -6.62
C LEU A 60 -3.81 -7.68 -6.52
N THR A 61 -4.90 -8.42 -6.34
CA THR A 61 -4.91 -9.88 -6.20
C THR A 61 -5.86 -10.51 -7.23
N ARG A 62 -5.70 -11.81 -7.49
CA ARG A 62 -6.55 -12.56 -8.44
C ARG A 62 -7.92 -12.89 -7.86
N ASP A 63 -8.92 -12.92 -8.73
CA ASP A 63 -10.31 -13.29 -8.41
C ASP A 63 -10.45 -14.83 -8.34
N LEU A 64 -9.93 -15.46 -7.29
CA LEU A 64 -9.94 -16.91 -7.12
C LEU A 64 -10.99 -17.37 -6.11
N ALA A 65 -11.78 -18.39 -6.47
CA ALA A 65 -12.78 -19.00 -5.59
C ALA A 65 -12.18 -19.99 -4.57
N VAL A 66 -10.89 -20.31 -4.70
CA VAL A 66 -10.16 -21.20 -3.81
C VAL A 66 -9.01 -20.44 -3.13
N PRO A 67 -8.73 -20.70 -1.84
CA PRO A 67 -7.67 -20.02 -1.12
C PRO A 67 -6.30 -20.11 -1.80
N ASN A 68 -5.61 -18.98 -1.89
CA ASN A 68 -4.28 -18.84 -2.47
C ASN A 68 -3.41 -17.88 -1.65
N SER A 69 -2.09 -17.92 -1.84
CA SER A 69 -1.18 -16.84 -1.42
C SER A 69 -0.49 -16.27 -2.65
N GLY A 70 -0.92 -15.08 -3.06
CA GLY A 70 -0.40 -14.34 -4.21
C GLY A 70 -0.32 -12.86 -3.88
N ALA A 71 0.56 -12.13 -4.59
CA ALA A 71 0.81 -10.72 -4.38
C ALA A 71 0.79 -9.97 -5.71
N GLY A 72 0.37 -8.71 -5.66
CA GLY A 72 0.45 -7.80 -6.78
C GLY A 72 0.74 -6.38 -6.32
N LYS A 73 1.32 -5.61 -7.24
CA LYS A 73 1.70 -4.22 -6.99
C LYS A 73 1.36 -3.37 -8.21
N VAL A 74 0.82 -2.18 -7.96
CA VAL A 74 0.60 -1.16 -8.98
C VAL A 74 1.37 0.10 -8.57
N LEU A 75 2.11 0.69 -9.50
CA LEU A 75 2.88 1.91 -9.25
C LEU A 75 2.58 2.93 -10.33
N TYR A 76 2.57 4.21 -9.97
CA TYR A 76 2.68 5.29 -10.95
C TYR A 76 4.02 5.16 -11.69
N SER A 77 4.00 5.18 -13.02
CA SER A 77 5.14 4.74 -13.83
C SER A 77 6.33 5.70 -13.81
N LYS A 78 6.13 6.95 -13.38
CA LYS A 78 7.20 7.96 -13.27
C LYS A 78 7.60 8.14 -11.80
N PRO A 79 8.90 8.10 -11.48
CA PRO A 79 9.35 8.37 -10.13
C PRO A 79 9.08 9.84 -9.75
N ILE A 80 8.69 10.06 -8.50
CA ILE A 80 8.42 11.36 -7.90
C ILE A 80 9.66 11.78 -7.11
N ARG A 81 10.06 13.04 -7.24
CA ARG A 81 11.17 13.58 -6.47
C ARG A 81 10.72 13.83 -5.03
N PHE A 82 11.31 13.11 -4.07
CA PHE A 82 11.00 13.24 -2.64
C PHE A 82 12.01 14.11 -1.88
N ARG A 83 13.27 14.18 -2.33
CA ARG A 83 14.27 15.10 -1.75
C ARG A 83 14.61 16.26 -2.67
N GLN A 84 14.69 17.45 -2.09
CA GLN A 84 15.18 18.64 -2.77
C GLN A 84 16.72 18.60 -2.85
N PRO A 85 17.36 18.77 -4.04
CA PRO A 85 18.81 18.60 -4.20
C PRO A 85 19.69 19.49 -3.30
N SER A 86 19.21 20.71 -3.00
CA SER A 86 20.03 21.73 -2.35
C SER A 86 19.90 21.75 -0.83
N THR A 87 18.70 21.45 -0.33
CA THR A 87 18.35 21.56 1.09
C THR A 87 18.15 20.20 1.75
N HIS A 88 18.07 19.12 0.95
CA HIS A 88 17.62 17.80 1.38
C HIS A 88 16.23 17.82 2.04
N ALA A 89 15.46 18.90 1.88
CA ALA A 89 14.10 18.99 2.40
C ALA A 89 13.22 17.92 1.74
N ILE A 90 12.36 17.29 2.54
CA ILE A 90 11.41 16.29 2.07
C ILE A 90 10.17 16.99 1.53
N THR A 91 9.67 16.52 0.38
CA THR A 91 8.42 17.03 -0.19
C THR A 91 7.24 16.77 0.75
N SER A 92 6.34 17.74 0.86
CA SER A 92 5.00 17.46 1.39
C SER A 92 4.21 16.68 0.33
N PHE A 93 3.33 15.79 0.77
CA PHE A 93 2.43 15.07 -0.12
C PHE A 93 1.08 14.81 0.52
N SER A 94 0.07 14.64 -0.33
CA SER A 94 -1.24 14.15 0.05
C SER A 94 -1.69 13.09 -0.95
N THR A 95 -2.34 12.05 -0.45
CA THR A 95 -3.00 11.06 -1.31
C THR A 95 -4.36 10.71 -0.75
N PHE A 96 -5.31 10.52 -1.65
CA PHE A 96 -6.64 10.04 -1.37
C PHE A 96 -6.92 8.83 -2.25
N PHE A 97 -7.48 7.78 -1.67
CA PHE A 97 -7.90 6.62 -2.45
C PHE A 97 -9.12 5.96 -1.85
N SER A 98 -9.88 5.32 -2.73
CA SER A 98 -11.02 4.49 -2.37
C SER A 98 -10.69 3.05 -2.75
N PHE A 99 -10.89 2.13 -1.82
CA PHE A 99 -10.61 0.72 -2.03
C PHE A 99 -11.69 -0.17 -1.41
N SER A 100 -11.72 -1.44 -1.80
CA SER A 100 -12.55 -2.45 -1.15
C SER A 100 -11.77 -3.75 -1.01
N VAL A 101 -12.07 -4.49 0.05
CA VAL A 101 -11.63 -5.88 0.21
C VAL A 101 -12.86 -6.75 0.19
N THR A 102 -13.06 -7.46 -0.91
CA THR A 102 -14.17 -8.40 -1.05
C THR A 102 -13.67 -9.82 -0.98
N ASN A 103 -14.57 -10.75 -0.66
CA ASN A 103 -14.20 -12.14 -0.56
C ASN A 103 -15.18 -13.03 -1.31
N LEU A 104 -14.66 -13.87 -2.20
CA LEU A 104 -15.48 -14.85 -2.94
C LEU A 104 -15.90 -16.03 -2.05
N ASN A 105 -15.19 -16.28 -0.96
CA ASN A 105 -15.57 -17.23 0.07
C ASN A 105 -15.66 -16.51 1.44
N PRO A 106 -16.85 -16.25 1.98
CA PRO A 106 -17.03 -15.44 3.19
C PRO A 106 -16.32 -15.95 4.45
N SER A 107 -15.88 -17.21 4.47
CA SER A 107 -15.15 -17.81 5.60
C SER A 107 -13.62 -17.66 5.51
N SER A 108 -13.13 -17.13 4.39
CA SER A 108 -11.73 -16.90 4.09
C SER A 108 -11.32 -15.50 4.60
N ILE A 109 -10.10 -15.34 5.10
CA ILE A 109 -9.60 -14.05 5.62
C ILE A 109 -8.10 -13.92 5.35
N GLY A 110 -7.62 -12.68 5.22
CA GLY A 110 -6.22 -12.31 5.02
C GLY A 110 -5.88 -12.00 3.56
N GLY A 111 -4.80 -11.32 3.21
CA GLY A 111 -3.84 -10.65 4.10
C GLY A 111 -4.14 -9.16 4.19
N GLY A 112 -4.01 -8.43 3.08
CA GLY A 112 -4.29 -7.00 3.10
C GLY A 112 -3.69 -6.25 1.92
N LEU A 113 -3.71 -4.92 2.03
CA LEU A 113 -3.08 -4.02 1.07
C LEU A 113 -2.36 -2.86 1.76
N ALA A 114 -1.52 -2.15 1.02
CA ALA A 114 -0.85 -0.97 1.51
C ALA A 114 -0.70 0.08 0.40
N PHE A 115 -0.80 1.36 0.78
CA PHE A 115 -0.22 2.45 -0.01
C PHE A 115 1.30 2.46 0.21
N VAL A 116 2.09 2.59 -0.85
CA VAL A 116 3.54 2.44 -0.79
C VAL A 116 4.30 3.62 -1.40
N LEU A 117 5.39 3.99 -0.73
CA LEU A 117 6.52 4.73 -1.31
C LEU A 117 7.66 3.71 -1.52
N SER A 118 7.92 3.37 -2.77
CA SER A 118 8.86 2.31 -3.16
C SER A 118 10.14 2.89 -3.79
N PRO A 119 11.34 2.40 -3.42
CA PRO A 119 12.61 2.91 -3.97
C PRO A 119 12.83 2.47 -5.43
N ASP A 120 12.19 1.39 -5.86
CA ASP A 120 12.23 0.87 -7.21
C ASP A 120 10.83 0.53 -7.72
N SER A 121 10.74 0.18 -9.01
CA SER A 121 9.47 -0.12 -9.66
C SER A 121 9.39 -1.54 -10.24
N ASP A 122 10.36 -2.39 -9.96
CA ASP A 122 10.52 -3.71 -10.60
C ASP A 122 10.41 -4.86 -9.59
N THR A 123 10.50 -4.55 -8.29
CA THR A 123 10.52 -5.53 -7.21
C THR A 123 9.13 -5.76 -6.63
N LEU A 124 8.77 -7.04 -6.54
CA LEU A 124 7.61 -7.53 -5.81
C LEU A 124 8.10 -8.41 -4.67
N GLY A 125 7.68 -8.08 -3.44
CA GLY A 125 7.98 -8.87 -2.25
C GLY A 125 7.15 -10.16 -2.19
N ALA A 126 7.29 -10.88 -1.08
CA ALA A 126 6.54 -12.10 -0.83
C ALA A 126 5.05 -11.84 -0.60
N ALA A 127 4.22 -12.84 -0.91
CA ALA A 127 2.80 -12.86 -0.57
C ALA A 127 2.58 -13.21 0.92
N GLY A 128 1.31 -13.27 1.34
CA GLY A 128 0.93 -13.47 2.74
C GLY A 128 1.05 -12.18 3.54
N GLY A 129 1.33 -12.26 4.84
CA GLY A 129 1.47 -11.06 5.67
C GLY A 129 2.67 -10.16 5.31
N PHE A 130 3.45 -10.48 4.28
CA PHE A 130 4.46 -9.56 3.73
C PHE A 130 3.90 -8.56 2.72
N LEU A 131 2.62 -8.70 2.32
CA LEU A 131 1.86 -7.77 1.46
C LEU A 131 2.51 -7.39 0.11
N GLY A 132 3.50 -8.16 -0.37
CA GLY A 132 4.29 -7.79 -1.56
C GLY A 132 5.33 -6.68 -1.32
N LEU A 133 5.61 -6.34 -0.06
CA LEU A 133 6.53 -5.28 0.36
C LEU A 133 7.96 -5.79 0.56
N LEU A 134 8.11 -6.92 1.27
CA LEU A 134 9.41 -7.51 1.63
C LEU A 134 9.52 -8.96 1.17
N ASN A 135 10.74 -9.39 0.83
CA ASN A 135 11.01 -10.81 0.63
C ASN A 135 11.26 -11.51 1.96
N THR A 136 10.93 -12.80 2.04
CA THR A 136 11.07 -13.62 3.26
C THR A 136 12.51 -13.76 3.78
N ASN A 137 13.51 -13.45 2.95
CA ASN A 137 14.93 -13.61 3.26
C ASN A 137 15.71 -12.28 3.25
N ASP A 138 15.04 -11.14 2.99
CA ASP A 138 15.73 -9.86 3.00
C ASP A 138 15.90 -9.41 4.46
N MET A 139 17.13 -9.56 4.96
CA MET A 139 17.61 -8.70 6.04
C MET A 139 17.52 -7.26 5.54
N PRO A 140 17.13 -6.28 6.38
CA PRO A 140 17.01 -4.89 5.95
C PRO A 140 18.37 -4.42 5.39
N LYS A 141 18.48 -4.36 4.06
CA LYS A 141 19.58 -3.68 3.40
C LYS A 141 19.26 -2.20 3.44
N ALA A 142 20.27 -1.37 3.67
CA ALA A 142 20.12 0.08 3.67
C ALA A 142 19.57 0.67 2.34
N ALA A 143 19.53 -0.12 1.26
CA ALA A 143 18.97 0.24 -0.04
C ALA A 143 17.49 -0.18 -0.24
N SER A 144 16.90 -0.92 0.70
CA SER A 144 15.53 -1.45 0.64
C SER A 144 14.52 -0.55 1.39
N SER A 145 14.82 0.74 1.56
CA SER A 145 13.97 1.60 2.36
C SER A 145 12.66 1.91 1.64
N PHE A 146 11.57 1.38 2.15
CA PHE A 146 10.20 1.73 1.75
C PHE A 146 9.44 2.31 2.94
N VAL A 147 8.39 3.06 2.61
CA VAL A 147 7.37 3.49 3.55
C VAL A 147 6.05 2.92 3.07
N ALA A 148 5.28 2.29 3.94
CA ALA A 148 3.96 1.81 3.59
C ALA A 148 2.94 2.16 4.67
N VAL A 149 1.73 2.50 4.24
CA VAL A 149 0.56 2.56 5.12
C VAL A 149 -0.30 1.35 4.79
N GLU A 150 -0.26 0.36 5.66
CA GLU A 150 -0.96 -0.92 5.50
C GLU A 150 -2.39 -0.88 6.04
N PHE A 151 -3.24 -1.72 5.46
CA PHE A 151 -4.62 -1.99 5.85
C PHE A 151 -4.74 -3.51 5.93
N ASP A 152 -4.54 -4.04 7.13
CA ASP A 152 -4.37 -5.47 7.38
C ASP A 152 -5.68 -6.13 7.83
N THR A 153 -6.02 -7.24 7.18
CA THR A 153 -7.22 -8.04 7.40
C THR A 153 -6.95 -9.34 8.16
N LEU A 154 -5.69 -9.64 8.51
CA LEU A 154 -5.29 -10.78 9.33
C LEU A 154 -4.42 -10.35 10.51
N MET A 155 -4.37 -11.18 11.55
CA MET A 155 -3.48 -10.98 12.68
C MET A 155 -2.33 -11.98 12.58
N ASP A 156 -1.15 -11.50 12.24
CA ASP A 156 0.10 -12.24 12.26
C ASP A 156 0.89 -11.94 13.54
N VAL A 157 1.02 -12.96 14.39
CA VAL A 157 1.70 -12.83 15.68
C VAL A 157 3.18 -12.47 15.50
N GLU A 158 3.83 -12.94 14.43
CA GLU A 158 5.20 -12.57 14.09
C GLU A 158 5.39 -11.07 13.76
N PHE A 159 4.35 -10.41 13.25
CA PHE A 159 4.38 -8.99 12.89
C PHE A 159 3.85 -8.08 14.01
N LYS A 160 3.42 -8.70 15.13
CA LYS A 160 2.93 -8.04 16.35
C LYS A 160 1.65 -7.25 16.12
N ASP A 161 0.83 -7.73 15.21
CA ASP A 161 -0.46 -7.13 14.91
C ASP A 161 -1.34 -7.11 16.14
N ILE A 162 -2.07 -6.01 16.30
CA ILE A 162 -2.97 -5.84 17.45
C ILE A 162 -4.26 -6.63 17.27
N ASN A 163 -4.69 -6.83 16.01
CA ASN A 163 -5.88 -7.55 15.58
C ASN A 163 -5.85 -7.74 14.04
N GLY A 164 -6.84 -8.44 13.46
CA GLY A 164 -6.97 -8.60 12.00
C GLY A 164 -7.83 -7.55 11.32
N ASN A 165 -7.80 -6.30 11.78
CA ASN A 165 -8.52 -5.18 11.22
C ASN A 165 -7.90 -3.85 11.67
N HIS A 166 -6.70 -3.55 11.17
CA HIS A 166 -5.96 -2.38 11.59
C HIS A 166 -5.35 -1.63 10.41
N VAL A 167 -4.97 -0.38 10.68
CA VAL A 167 -4.14 0.44 9.80
C VAL A 167 -2.78 0.62 10.45
N GLY A 168 -1.71 0.49 9.68
CA GLY A 168 -0.34 0.48 10.17
C GLY A 168 0.58 1.40 9.37
N LEU A 169 1.65 1.90 10.00
CA LEU A 169 2.76 2.57 9.31
C LEU A 169 4.01 1.69 9.38
N ASP A 170 4.38 1.16 8.23
CA ASP A 170 5.56 0.34 8.03
C ASP A 170 6.74 1.16 7.51
N LEU A 171 7.86 1.05 8.22
CA LEU A 171 9.11 1.69 7.86
C LEU A 171 10.16 0.61 7.60
N SER A 172 10.16 0.09 6.37
CA SER A 172 11.10 -0.95 5.91
C SER A 172 11.07 -2.24 6.74
N SER A 173 9.91 -2.54 7.31
CA SER A 173 9.63 -3.65 8.23
C SER A 173 8.13 -3.93 8.18
N MET A 174 7.72 -5.20 8.33
CA MET A 174 6.30 -5.56 8.50
C MET A 174 5.79 -5.34 9.92
N VAL A 175 6.68 -5.07 10.89
CA VAL A 175 6.25 -4.62 12.21
C VAL A 175 5.98 -3.13 12.12
N SER A 176 4.70 -2.78 12.12
CA SER A 176 4.23 -1.39 12.11
C SER A 176 4.81 -0.57 13.27
N THR A 177 5.25 0.65 12.95
CA THR A 177 5.76 1.63 13.93
C THR A 177 4.64 2.39 14.62
N GLN A 178 3.54 2.63 13.91
CA GLN A 178 2.32 3.28 14.40
C GLN A 178 1.15 2.41 13.95
N ILE A 179 0.20 2.14 14.86
CA ILE A 179 -0.93 1.21 14.59
C ILE A 179 -2.23 1.84 15.09
N GLY A 180 -3.28 1.80 14.27
CA GLY A 180 -4.63 2.23 14.60
C GLY A 180 -5.62 1.08 14.46
N ASP A 181 -6.41 0.81 15.51
CA ASP A 181 -7.51 -0.16 15.46
C ASP A 181 -8.69 0.44 14.69
N LEU A 182 -8.97 -0.10 13.50
CA LEU A 182 -10.07 0.38 12.66
C LEU A 182 -11.44 0.03 13.27
N GLY A 183 -11.51 -1.00 14.10
CA GLY A 183 -12.72 -1.34 14.85
C GLY A 183 -13.14 -0.24 15.82
N ALA A 184 -12.19 0.53 16.35
CA ALA A 184 -12.45 1.64 17.26
C ALA A 184 -13.17 2.83 16.59
N ILE A 185 -13.10 2.92 15.26
CA ILE A 185 -13.83 3.92 14.46
C ILE A 185 -14.92 3.30 13.58
N ASN A 186 -15.37 2.09 13.92
CA ASN A 186 -16.43 1.35 13.22
C ASN A 186 -16.15 1.10 11.73
N ILE A 187 -14.89 0.90 11.36
CA ILE A 187 -14.49 0.46 10.03
C ILE A 187 -14.11 -1.02 10.10
N ASP A 188 -14.69 -1.84 9.23
CA ASP A 188 -14.28 -3.22 8.98
C ASP A 188 -13.79 -3.34 7.53
N LEU A 189 -12.50 -3.60 7.36
CA LEU A 189 -11.88 -3.75 6.04
C LEU A 189 -12.50 -4.91 5.25
N LYS A 190 -13.01 -5.94 5.94
CA LYS A 190 -13.55 -7.17 5.34
C LYS A 190 -15.03 -7.06 4.97
N SER A 191 -15.67 -5.90 5.16
CA SER A 191 -17.11 -5.75 4.91
C SER A 191 -17.48 -5.83 3.43
N GLY A 192 -16.50 -5.62 2.53
CA GLY A 192 -16.73 -5.46 1.10
C GLY A 192 -17.24 -4.07 0.71
N ASP A 193 -17.50 -3.20 1.68
CA ASP A 193 -17.88 -1.81 1.43
C ASP A 193 -16.68 -1.00 0.90
N LEU A 194 -16.99 0.13 0.28
CA LEU A 194 -15.99 1.06 -0.19
C LEU A 194 -15.39 1.84 1.00
N VAL A 195 -14.10 1.66 1.24
CA VAL A 195 -13.31 2.35 2.25
C VAL A 195 -12.55 3.50 1.61
N ASN A 196 -12.61 4.67 2.22
CA ASN A 196 -11.87 5.87 1.81
C ASN A 196 -10.73 6.13 2.78
N ALA A 197 -9.53 6.40 2.26
CA ALA A 197 -8.35 6.71 3.04
C ALA A 197 -7.67 7.99 2.54
N TRP A 198 -7.16 8.77 3.49
CA TRP A 198 -6.35 9.97 3.26
C TRP A 198 -5.03 9.82 4.01
N ILE A 199 -3.93 10.09 3.31
CA ILE A 199 -2.60 10.16 3.92
C ILE A 199 -2.03 11.53 3.57
N ASP A 200 -1.72 12.31 4.59
CA ASP A 200 -1.14 13.65 4.45
C ASP A 200 0.16 13.73 5.22
N TYR A 201 1.21 14.15 4.53
CA TYR A 201 2.52 14.41 5.10
C TYR A 201 2.94 15.85 4.81
N ASP A 202 3.22 16.61 5.86
CA ASP A 202 3.82 17.93 5.78
C ASP A 202 5.32 17.84 6.08
N GLY A 203 6.15 17.97 5.05
CA GLY A 203 7.61 17.92 5.17
C GLY A 203 8.22 19.10 5.95
N THR A 204 7.46 20.16 6.22
CA THR A 204 7.94 21.31 7.02
C THR A 204 7.73 21.06 8.51
N SER A 205 6.53 20.64 8.91
CA SER A 205 6.19 20.35 10.31
C SER A 205 6.47 18.90 10.73
N LEU A 206 6.85 18.06 9.76
CA LEU A 206 7.00 16.61 9.90
C LEU A 206 5.70 15.90 10.31
N SER A 207 4.55 16.55 10.12
CA SER A 207 3.25 15.99 10.51
C SER A 207 2.82 14.90 9.52
N PHE A 208 2.58 13.69 10.02
CA PHE A 208 2.04 12.57 9.25
C PHE A 208 0.65 12.22 9.80
N ASN A 209 -0.36 12.28 8.94
CA ASN A 209 -1.75 12.04 9.30
C ASN A 209 -2.37 10.96 8.41
N ILE A 210 -3.07 10.00 9.02
CA ILE A 210 -3.81 8.95 8.33
C ILE A 210 -5.27 9.03 8.78
N SER A 211 -6.20 9.15 7.84
CA SER A 211 -7.65 9.16 8.09
C SER A 211 -8.33 8.08 7.28
N VAL A 212 -9.33 7.42 7.86
CA VAL A 212 -10.10 6.34 7.21
C VAL A 212 -11.59 6.54 7.48
N SER A 213 -12.44 6.31 6.47
CA SER A 213 -13.89 6.49 6.58
C SER A 213 -14.64 5.70 5.52
N TYR A 214 -15.87 5.26 5.81
CA TYR A 214 -16.82 4.85 4.76
C TYR A 214 -17.46 6.05 4.04
N SER A 215 -17.44 7.24 4.66
CA SER A 215 -17.92 8.47 4.02
C SER A 215 -16.91 8.99 2.99
N ASN A 216 -17.40 9.70 1.99
CA ASN A 216 -16.57 10.47 1.04
C ASN A 216 -16.02 11.77 1.65
N LEU A 217 -16.39 12.11 2.89
CA LEU A 217 -15.84 13.25 3.62
C LEU A 217 -14.69 12.78 4.51
N LYS A 218 -13.55 13.47 4.40
CA LYS A 218 -12.41 13.25 5.29
C LYS A 218 -12.83 13.54 6.74
N PRO A 219 -12.61 12.60 7.69
CA PRO A 219 -12.83 12.85 9.10
C PRO A 219 -12.04 14.07 9.61
N LYS A 220 -12.58 14.77 10.60
CA LYS A 220 -11.87 15.89 11.26
C LYS A 220 -10.67 15.39 12.06
N GLU A 221 -10.88 14.30 12.79
CA GLU A 221 -9.83 13.66 13.57
C GLU A 221 -9.26 12.47 12.77
N PRO A 222 -7.97 12.47 12.45
CA PRO A 222 -7.33 11.30 11.84
C PRO A 222 -7.27 10.13 12.84
N ILE A 223 -7.25 8.90 12.33
CA ILE A 223 -7.05 7.73 13.19
C ILE A 223 -5.60 7.68 13.73
N LEU A 224 -4.64 8.17 12.96
CA LEU A 224 -3.25 8.32 13.37
C LEU A 224 -2.74 9.72 13.03
N SER A 225 -2.12 10.39 14.00
CA SER A 225 -1.44 11.67 13.84
C SER A 225 -0.18 11.68 14.69
N PHE A 226 0.97 11.95 14.07
CA PHE A 226 2.26 11.95 14.74
C PHE A 226 3.30 12.72 13.92
N ASN A 227 4.44 13.02 14.54
CA ASN A 227 5.59 13.60 13.85
C ASN A 227 6.52 12.48 13.38
N LEU A 228 6.94 12.54 12.13
CA LEU A 228 7.86 11.57 11.53
C LEU A 228 8.79 12.28 10.55
N ASP A 229 10.10 12.11 10.76
CA ASP A 229 11.08 12.47 9.73
C ASP A 229 11.23 11.32 8.73
N LEU A 230 10.80 11.57 7.49
CA LEU A 230 10.90 10.59 6.41
C LEU A 230 12.29 10.50 5.79
N ASP A 231 13.24 11.39 6.13
CA ASP A 231 14.52 11.48 5.43
C ASP A 231 15.28 10.16 5.39
N GLN A 232 15.30 9.38 6.48
CA GLN A 232 16.00 8.09 6.52
C GLN A 232 15.27 6.95 5.77
N TYR A 233 14.03 7.15 5.33
CA TYR A 233 13.18 6.11 4.76
C TYR A 233 12.88 6.30 3.27
N VAL A 234 13.21 7.46 2.69
CA VAL A 234 12.99 7.74 1.28
C VAL A 234 14.31 7.98 0.56
N ASN A 235 14.34 7.72 -0.74
CA ASN A 235 15.41 8.16 -1.64
C ASN A 235 15.06 9.51 -2.26
N ASP A 236 16.00 10.07 -3.02
CA ASP A 236 15.76 11.31 -3.79
C ASP A 236 14.56 11.21 -4.72
N PHE A 237 14.32 10.00 -5.23
CA PHE A 237 13.20 9.64 -6.08
C PHE A 237 12.53 8.37 -5.55
N MET A 238 11.20 8.39 -5.49
CA MET A 238 10.38 7.25 -5.07
C MET A 238 9.24 7.02 -6.06
N TYR A 239 8.82 5.77 -6.18
CA TYR A 239 7.57 5.41 -6.84
C TYR A 239 6.44 5.38 -5.81
N VAL A 240 5.25 5.78 -6.23
CA VAL A 240 4.05 5.74 -5.38
C VAL A 240 3.03 4.79 -5.97
N GLY A 241 2.25 4.12 -5.13
CA GLY A 241 1.18 3.24 -5.58
C GLY A 241 0.69 2.32 -4.48
N PHE A 242 0.31 1.10 -4.85
CA PHE A 242 -0.27 0.13 -3.93
C PHE A 242 0.36 -1.24 -4.08
N SER A 243 0.45 -1.97 -2.98
CA SER A 243 0.81 -3.38 -2.93
C SER A 243 -0.28 -4.12 -2.17
N GLY A 244 -0.56 -5.37 -2.52
CA GLY A 244 -1.54 -6.16 -1.78
C GLY A 244 -1.33 -7.64 -2.01
N SER A 245 -1.80 -8.44 -1.05
CA SER A 245 -1.61 -9.88 -1.13
C SER A 245 -2.68 -10.68 -0.41
N THR A 246 -2.80 -11.94 -0.81
CA THR A 246 -3.61 -12.96 -0.15
C THR A 246 -2.72 -13.85 0.73
N GLN A 247 -3.29 -14.37 1.82
CA GLN A 247 -2.58 -15.19 2.81
C GLN A 247 -3.32 -16.50 3.06
N GLY A 248 -3.34 -17.36 2.05
CA GLY A 248 -4.18 -18.56 2.09
C GLY A 248 -5.65 -18.18 2.11
N SER A 249 -6.01 -17.21 1.27
CA SER A 249 -7.33 -16.59 1.25
C SER A 249 -7.86 -16.37 -0.17
N THR A 250 -9.06 -15.80 -0.26
CA THR A 250 -9.77 -15.47 -1.50
C THR A 250 -10.13 -13.98 -1.56
N GLU A 251 -9.37 -13.16 -0.83
CA GLU A 251 -9.57 -11.71 -0.80
C GLU A 251 -9.16 -11.06 -2.12
N VAL A 252 -10.05 -10.19 -2.59
CA VAL A 252 -9.83 -9.36 -3.76
C VAL A 252 -9.68 -7.92 -3.30
N HIS A 253 -8.47 -7.39 -3.47
CA HIS A 253 -8.13 -6.03 -3.11
C HIS A 253 -8.29 -5.11 -4.32
N SER A 254 -9.27 -4.23 -4.27
CA SER A 254 -9.68 -3.37 -5.37
C SER A 254 -9.34 -1.92 -5.07
N ILE A 255 -8.57 -1.25 -5.93
CA ILE A 255 -8.42 0.22 -5.91
C ILE A 255 -9.39 0.81 -6.93
N GLU A 256 -10.37 1.53 -6.41
CA GLU A 256 -11.52 2.06 -7.13
C GLU A 256 -11.29 3.53 -7.56
N TRP A 257 -10.58 4.28 -6.73
CA TRP A 257 -10.16 5.65 -7.01
C TRP A 257 -8.81 5.94 -6.38
N TRP A 258 -8.00 6.79 -7.00
CA TRP A 258 -6.74 7.28 -6.45
C TRP A 258 -6.42 8.68 -6.97
N SER A 259 -5.96 9.55 -6.07
CA SER A 259 -5.26 10.79 -6.38
C SER A 259 -4.02 10.96 -5.51
N PHE A 260 -3.04 11.66 -6.05
CA PHE A 260 -1.79 11.97 -5.37
C PHE A 260 -1.32 13.37 -5.76
N SER A 261 -0.87 14.14 -4.77
CA SER A 261 -0.25 15.43 -4.96
C SER A 261 1.01 15.53 -4.11
N SER A 262 2.07 16.13 -4.66
CA SER A 262 3.29 16.42 -3.92
C SER A 262 3.86 17.76 -4.35
N SER A 263 4.42 18.50 -3.40
CA SER A 263 5.13 19.74 -3.69
C SER A 263 6.18 20.04 -2.63
N PHE A 264 7.30 20.59 -3.08
CA PHE A 264 8.21 21.31 -2.19
C PHE A 264 7.60 22.67 -1.91
N GLN A 265 7.17 22.91 -0.67
CA GLN A 265 6.83 24.26 -0.24
C GLN A 265 8.11 25.10 -0.28
N LEU A 266 8.12 26.11 -1.16
CA LEU A 266 9.07 27.19 -0.98
C LEU A 266 8.65 27.92 0.30
N SER A 267 9.56 28.06 1.24
CA SER A 267 9.42 28.94 2.39
C SER A 267 9.27 30.39 1.93
N SER A 268 8.08 30.77 1.48
CA SER A 268 7.61 32.14 1.34
C SER A 268 6.24 32.18 1.99
N GLY A 269 6.13 32.89 3.12
CA GLY A 269 4.92 32.97 3.92
C GLY A 269 3.69 33.36 3.11
N SER A 270 2.83 32.38 2.86
CA SER A 270 1.43 32.56 2.51
C SER A 270 0.70 31.24 2.78
N GLU A 271 -0.31 31.32 3.63
CA GLU A 271 -1.25 30.29 4.11
C GLU A 271 -1.53 29.12 3.13
N PRO A 272 -1.66 27.87 3.63
CA PRO A 272 -1.99 26.73 2.79
C PRO A 272 -3.48 26.74 2.41
N SER A 273 -3.79 26.86 1.12
CA SER A 273 -5.13 26.59 0.60
C SER A 273 -5.39 25.08 0.63
N SER A 274 -6.06 24.62 1.68
CA SER A 274 -6.63 23.27 1.76
C SER A 274 -7.86 23.18 0.86
N SER A 275 -7.72 22.60 -0.34
CA SER A 275 -8.87 22.01 -1.03
C SER A 275 -8.39 21.07 -2.14
N VAL A 276 -8.23 19.78 -1.81
CA VAL A 276 -8.38 18.74 -2.81
C VAL A 276 -9.89 18.63 -3.10
N PRO A 277 -10.34 18.71 -4.36
CA PRO A 277 -11.77 18.58 -4.67
C PRO A 277 -12.26 17.15 -4.38
N PRO A 278 -13.50 16.97 -3.89
CA PRO A 278 -14.10 15.65 -3.77
C PRO A 278 -14.24 14.98 -5.14
N PRO A 279 -14.24 13.64 -5.22
CA PRO A 279 -14.30 12.91 -6.48
C PRO A 279 -15.55 13.28 -7.29
N PRO A 280 -15.47 13.28 -8.64
CA PRO A 280 -16.65 13.42 -9.48
C PRO A 280 -17.58 12.22 -9.26
N THR A 281 -18.87 12.48 -9.07
CA THR A 281 -19.91 11.46 -9.03
C THR A 281 -20.02 10.79 -10.40
N ALA A 282 -19.18 9.80 -10.68
CA ALA A 282 -19.27 9.01 -11.91
C ALA A 282 -20.46 8.05 -11.78
N SER A 283 -21.64 8.48 -12.24
CA SER A 283 -22.68 7.55 -12.63
C SER A 283 -22.17 6.77 -13.86
N LEU A 284 -21.56 5.61 -13.64
CA LEU A 284 -21.39 4.62 -14.71
C LEU A 284 -22.78 4.06 -15.01
N MET A 285 -23.53 4.75 -15.87
CA MET A 285 -24.71 4.19 -16.52
C MET A 285 -24.23 3.05 -17.42
N ASN A 286 -24.44 1.83 -16.94
CA ASN A 286 -24.36 0.60 -17.70
C ASN A 286 -25.38 0.62 -18.86
N PRO A 287 -24.98 0.57 -20.14
CA PRO A 287 -25.93 0.46 -21.24
C PRO A 287 -26.21 -1.02 -21.52
N THR A 288 -26.80 -1.75 -20.57
CA THR A 288 -27.55 -2.98 -20.86
C THR A 288 -28.58 -3.20 -19.76
N ALA A 289 -29.69 -2.46 -19.82
CA ALA A 289 -30.90 -2.77 -19.09
C ALA A 289 -32.09 -2.65 -20.06
N ASN A 290 -32.25 -3.65 -20.91
CA ASN A 290 -33.52 -3.99 -21.53
C ASN A 290 -33.63 -5.52 -21.49
N SER A 291 -34.34 -6.05 -20.49
CA SER A 291 -35.52 -6.89 -20.71
C SER A 291 -36.08 -7.44 -19.40
N VAL A 292 -37.41 -7.56 -19.38
CA VAL A 292 -38.28 -8.29 -18.43
C VAL A 292 -38.75 -7.53 -17.19
N LYS A 293 -39.89 -6.86 -17.37
CA LYS A 293 -40.83 -6.42 -16.34
C LYS A 293 -41.51 -7.64 -15.70
N SER A 294 -41.27 -7.88 -14.41
CA SER A 294 -42.06 -8.82 -13.59
C SER A 294 -43.09 -8.05 -12.74
N PRO A 295 -44.35 -8.51 -12.62
CA PRO A 295 -45.38 -7.85 -11.82
C PRO A 295 -45.25 -8.13 -10.30
N PRO A 296 -45.87 -7.30 -9.44
CA PRO A 296 -45.64 -7.32 -7.99
C PRO A 296 -46.34 -8.48 -7.26
N PRO A 297 -45.87 -8.84 -6.04
CA PRO A 297 -46.42 -9.95 -5.27
C PRO A 297 -47.74 -9.57 -4.58
N THR A 298 -48.73 -10.45 -4.69
CA THR A 298 -50.02 -10.34 -3.99
C THR A 298 -49.92 -10.91 -2.57
N LEU A 299 -50.46 -10.15 -1.61
CA LEU A 299 -50.55 -10.47 -0.18
C LEU A 299 -51.44 -11.68 0.13
N ALA A 300 -51.11 -12.36 1.23
CA ALA A 300 -51.85 -13.48 1.82
C ALA A 300 -53.21 -13.04 2.42
N PRO A 301 -54.23 -13.92 2.45
CA PRO A 301 -55.44 -13.67 3.24
C PRO A 301 -55.47 -14.48 4.56
N SER A 302 -55.77 -13.76 5.63
CA SER A 302 -56.30 -14.27 6.90
C SER A 302 -57.78 -14.66 6.75
N GLY A 303 -58.26 -15.60 7.57
CA GLY A 303 -59.53 -16.32 7.37
C GLY A 303 -60.83 -15.74 7.97
N LEU A 304 -61.81 -16.66 8.08
CA LEU A 304 -63.22 -16.58 8.55
C LEU A 304 -64.19 -15.85 7.58
N GLU A 305 -65.36 -16.35 7.16
CA GLU A 305 -66.42 -17.15 7.81
C GLU A 305 -67.20 -18.08 6.84
N SER A 306 -68.05 -18.91 7.45
CA SER A 306 -68.93 -19.99 6.97
C SER A 306 -70.05 -19.65 5.97
N VAL A 307 -70.48 -20.65 5.18
CA VAL A 307 -71.79 -21.38 5.26
C VAL A 307 -72.10 -22.09 3.93
N GLY A 308 -72.40 -23.40 4.01
CA GLY A 308 -73.52 -24.01 3.27
C GLY A 308 -73.23 -24.93 2.08
N GLY A 309 -73.54 -26.23 2.24
CA GLY A 309 -74.23 -26.98 1.16
C GLY A 309 -73.64 -28.31 0.64
N LYS A 310 -73.94 -29.41 1.35
CA LYS A 310 -74.35 -30.75 0.85
C LYS A 310 -73.59 -31.48 -0.30
N SER A 311 -72.92 -32.56 0.11
CA SER A 311 -73.11 -33.98 -0.28
C SER A 311 -72.81 -34.50 -1.71
N VAL A 312 -71.90 -35.49 -1.81
CA VAL A 312 -72.10 -36.92 -2.23
C VAL A 312 -70.90 -37.51 -3.01
N LYS A 313 -70.49 -38.73 -2.59
CA LYS A 313 -69.71 -39.83 -3.26
C LYS A 313 -68.20 -39.60 -3.49
N SER A 314 -67.34 -40.39 -2.82
CA SER A 314 -66.92 -41.79 -3.11
C SER A 314 -65.89 -41.83 -4.22
N ASP A 315 -64.63 -42.12 -3.88
CA ASP A 315 -63.96 -43.31 -4.43
C ASP A 315 -62.72 -43.71 -3.60
N SER A 316 -62.52 -45.03 -3.61
CA SER A 316 -61.64 -45.83 -2.78
C SER A 316 -60.15 -45.67 -3.08
N CYS A 317 -59.30 -45.76 -2.05
CA CYS A 317 -57.92 -46.22 -2.23
C CYS A 317 -57.71 -47.49 -1.40
N HIS A 318 -57.68 -48.63 -2.09
CA HIS A 318 -57.15 -49.89 -1.62
C HIS A 318 -55.65 -49.95 -1.97
N ASN A 319 -54.77 -49.96 -0.97
CA ASN A 319 -54.00 -51.17 -0.64
C ASN A 319 -53.01 -50.95 0.50
N GLN A 320 -52.87 -52.03 1.25
CA GLN A 320 -52.10 -52.17 2.48
C GLN A 320 -50.61 -51.90 2.32
N LEU A 321 -50.05 -51.12 3.24
CA LEU A 321 -48.89 -51.47 4.07
C LEU A 321 -48.59 -50.32 5.05
N CYS A 322 -49.37 -50.24 6.13
CA CYS A 322 -48.96 -49.56 7.35
C CYS A 322 -48.63 -50.64 8.39
N LYS A 323 -47.33 -50.78 8.70
CA LYS A 323 -46.87 -51.36 9.97
C LYS A 323 -45.57 -50.69 10.39
N GLN A 324 -45.72 -49.76 11.33
CA GLN A 324 -44.99 -49.68 12.59
C GLN A 324 -43.53 -50.19 12.60
N GLY A 325 -42.60 -49.25 12.81
CA GLY A 325 -41.23 -49.54 13.22
C GLY A 325 -40.56 -48.29 13.75
N ALA A 326 -40.41 -48.20 15.07
CA ALA A 326 -39.56 -47.22 15.73
C ALA A 326 -38.11 -47.40 15.25
N GLY A 327 -37.46 -46.32 14.82
CA GLY A 327 -36.09 -46.33 14.31
C GLY A 327 -35.39 -45.02 14.66
N ALA A 328 -34.24 -45.14 15.30
CA ALA A 328 -33.52 -44.13 16.04
C ALA A 328 -33.11 -42.87 15.24
N VAL A 329 -33.12 -41.74 15.95
CA VAL A 329 -32.39 -40.51 15.57
C VAL A 329 -30.90 -40.78 15.73
N ALA A 330 -30.19 -41.01 14.63
CA ALA A 330 -28.73 -41.03 14.59
C ALA A 330 -28.24 -39.67 14.09
N GLY A 331 -27.75 -38.85 15.00
CA GLY A 331 -27.00 -37.64 14.67
C GLY A 331 -25.64 -38.02 14.08
N VAL A 332 -25.33 -37.46 12.91
CA VAL A 332 -23.99 -37.55 12.33
C VAL A 332 -23.16 -36.39 12.88
N VAL A 333 -22.34 -36.70 13.88
CA VAL A 333 -21.18 -35.89 14.29
C VAL A 333 -19.96 -36.61 13.72
N THR A 334 -19.36 -36.08 12.65
CA THR A 334 -18.05 -36.52 12.18
C THR A 334 -17.09 -35.33 12.15
N ALA A 335 -16.55 -35.00 13.31
CA ALA A 335 -15.37 -34.14 13.44
C ALA A 335 -14.65 -34.47 14.75
N SER A 336 -13.87 -35.54 14.79
CA SER A 336 -12.88 -35.80 15.86
C SER A 336 -12.05 -37.06 15.59
N ALA A 337 -11.38 -37.12 14.44
CA ALA A 337 -10.31 -38.12 14.24
C ALA A 337 -9.04 -37.55 13.57
N PHE A 338 -9.08 -36.34 12.99
CA PHE A 338 -7.91 -35.77 12.32
C PHE A 338 -7.04 -34.85 13.18
N PHE A 339 -7.57 -34.31 14.30
CA PHE A 339 -6.78 -33.43 15.17
C PHE A 339 -5.80 -34.16 16.09
N VAL A 340 -6.09 -35.40 16.49
CA VAL A 340 -5.22 -36.14 17.42
C VAL A 340 -3.96 -36.66 16.72
N ILE A 341 -4.06 -37.02 15.44
CA ILE A 341 -2.91 -37.50 14.65
C ILE A 341 -1.93 -36.35 14.36
N PHE A 342 -2.45 -35.15 14.04
CA PHE A 342 -1.60 -33.99 13.75
C PHE A 342 -0.87 -33.46 15.00
N ALA A 343 -1.55 -33.43 16.15
CA ALA A 343 -0.92 -33.03 17.41
C ALA A 343 0.20 -34.00 17.84
N GLY A 344 -0.01 -35.32 17.65
CA GLY A 344 1.01 -36.33 17.95
C GLY A 344 2.28 -36.18 17.09
N VAL A 345 2.12 -35.86 15.80
CA VAL A 345 3.25 -35.63 14.89
C VAL A 345 4.00 -34.34 15.26
N LEU A 346 3.29 -33.26 15.60
CA LEU A 346 3.92 -32.00 16.01
C LEU A 346 4.70 -32.16 17.32
N ILE A 347 4.14 -32.84 18.32
CA ILE A 347 4.84 -33.12 19.58
C ILE A 347 6.07 -33.99 19.35
N TRP A 348 5.97 -35.01 18.47
CA TRP A 348 7.12 -35.86 18.13
C TRP A 348 8.22 -35.07 17.39
N VAL A 349 7.87 -34.22 16.42
CA VAL A 349 8.81 -33.36 15.70
C VAL A 349 9.50 -32.36 16.64
N PHE A 350 8.77 -31.70 17.54
CA PHE A 350 9.33 -30.78 18.52
C PHE A 350 10.24 -31.48 19.54
N SER A 351 9.87 -32.68 20.00
CA SER A 351 10.72 -33.47 20.90
C SER A 351 12.04 -33.91 20.23
N LYS A 352 12.01 -34.20 18.92
CA LYS A 352 13.19 -34.60 18.13
C LYS A 352 14.10 -33.42 17.80
N ARG A 353 13.55 -32.21 17.62
CA ARG A 353 14.34 -30.96 17.47
C ARG A 353 14.99 -30.53 18.79
N SER A 354 14.28 -30.65 19.91
CA SER A 354 14.82 -30.27 21.23
C SER A 354 15.96 -31.16 21.72
N LYS A 355 15.99 -32.44 21.33
CA LYS A 355 17.12 -33.34 21.60
C LYS A 355 18.38 -33.04 20.78
N ARG A 356 18.31 -32.24 19.72
CA ARG A 356 19.49 -31.83 18.93
C ARG A 356 20.19 -30.56 19.45
N VAL A 357 19.67 -29.90 20.49
CA VAL A 357 20.21 -28.61 20.99
C VAL A 357 20.75 -28.72 22.43
N LYS A 358 21.11 -29.91 22.89
CA LYS A 358 21.87 -30.07 24.14
C LYS A 358 23.22 -30.71 23.86
N GLU A 359 24.16 -29.90 23.38
CA GLU A 359 25.55 -29.85 23.86
C GLU A 359 26.32 -28.75 23.12
N ALA A 360 26.40 -27.57 23.74
CA ALA A 360 27.50 -26.63 23.55
C ALA A 360 27.57 -25.74 24.80
N LYS A 361 28.59 -25.94 25.62
CA LYS A 361 28.91 -25.13 26.80
C LYS A 361 29.89 -24.04 26.33
N PRO A 362 29.62 -22.73 26.47
CA PRO A 362 30.63 -21.72 26.17
C PRO A 362 31.44 -21.41 27.43
N THR A 363 32.72 -21.76 27.38
CA THR A 363 33.75 -21.25 28.29
C THR A 363 34.25 -19.92 27.72
N MET A 364 33.98 -18.81 28.42
CA MET A 364 34.54 -17.50 28.08
C MET A 364 35.97 -17.39 28.61
N SER A 365 36.93 -17.27 27.70
CA SER A 365 38.30 -16.83 27.98
C SER A 365 38.89 -16.31 26.67
N PHE A 366 38.73 -15.02 26.39
CA PHE A 366 39.48 -14.36 25.32
C PHE A 366 40.78 -13.78 25.91
N SER A 367 41.91 -14.29 25.42
CA SER A 367 43.25 -13.80 25.72
C SER A 367 43.57 -12.57 24.86
N THR A 368 44.13 -11.55 25.50
CA THR A 368 44.49 -10.21 24.97
C THR A 368 45.48 -10.24 23.80
N SER A 369 46.06 -11.40 23.48
CA SER A 369 46.98 -11.61 22.35
C SER A 369 46.29 -11.69 20.98
N HIS A 370 44.99 -12.01 20.92
CA HIS A 370 44.27 -12.13 19.63
C HIS A 370 43.81 -10.78 19.06
N LEU A 371 43.71 -9.74 19.89
CA LEU A 371 43.30 -8.38 19.48
C LEU A 371 44.45 -7.57 18.85
N LEU A 372 45.70 -7.95 19.09
CA LEU A 372 46.86 -7.23 18.54
C LEU A 372 47.19 -7.62 17.10
N LEU A 373 46.88 -8.86 16.68
CA LEU A 373 47.11 -9.30 15.30
C LEU A 373 46.12 -8.68 14.31
N SER A 374 44.86 -8.48 14.72
CA SER A 374 43.84 -7.85 13.87
C SER A 374 44.07 -6.34 13.64
N LEU A 375 44.82 -5.68 14.51
CA LEU A 375 45.14 -4.25 14.37
C LEU A 375 46.32 -4.00 13.44
N GLN A 376 47.25 -4.96 13.28
CA GLN A 376 48.39 -4.81 12.36
C GLN A 376 47.99 -5.01 10.89
N ASP A 377 47.00 -5.87 10.61
CA ASP A 377 46.50 -6.06 9.24
C ASP A 377 45.73 -4.83 8.73
N SER A 378 44.99 -4.12 9.60
CA SER A 378 44.26 -2.90 9.19
C SER A 378 45.15 -1.69 8.89
N VAL A 379 46.37 -1.63 9.44
CA VAL A 379 47.30 -0.50 9.16
C VAL A 379 48.06 -0.71 7.84
N SER A 380 48.21 -1.96 7.38
CA SER A 380 48.86 -2.25 6.09
C SER A 380 47.98 -1.86 4.88
N ASP A 381 46.65 -2.00 5.00
CA ASP A 381 45.72 -1.67 3.91
C ASP A 381 45.49 -0.16 3.74
N CYS A 382 45.69 0.65 4.79
CA CYS A 382 45.57 2.11 4.68
C CYS A 382 46.76 2.78 3.98
N ASN A 383 47.95 2.18 4.03
CA ASN A 383 49.13 2.73 3.35
C ASN A 383 49.13 2.46 1.83
N GLY A 384 48.38 1.46 1.35
CA GLY A 384 48.23 1.18 -0.08
C GLY A 384 47.28 2.13 -0.82
N MET A 385 46.36 2.79 -0.10
CA MET A 385 45.34 3.66 -0.70
C MET A 385 45.79 5.12 -0.88
N ILE A 386 46.86 5.55 -0.19
CA ILE A 386 47.37 6.93 -0.27
C ILE A 386 48.30 7.16 -1.48
N THR A 387 48.82 6.10 -2.12
CA THR A 387 49.75 6.22 -3.26
C THR A 387 49.07 6.31 -4.64
N ILE A 388 47.74 6.09 -4.74
CA ILE A 388 47.04 5.99 -6.03
C ILE A 388 46.26 7.28 -6.39
N CYS A 389 46.11 8.24 -5.48
CA CYS A 389 45.33 9.47 -5.72
C CYS A 389 46.12 10.72 -6.15
N THR A 390 47.44 10.63 -6.36
CA THR A 390 48.25 11.76 -6.87
C THR A 390 48.79 11.46 -8.28
N SER A 391 47.93 11.46 -9.30
CA SER A 391 48.34 11.53 -10.71
C SER A 391 47.13 11.71 -11.64
N SER A 392 46.75 12.96 -11.93
CA SER A 392 46.41 13.43 -13.30
C SER A 392 45.74 14.80 -13.28
N SER A 393 46.52 15.88 -13.42
CA SER A 393 46.00 17.15 -13.96
C SER A 393 47.16 18.01 -14.46
N GLU A 394 47.54 17.87 -15.73
CA GLU A 394 48.28 18.92 -16.44
C GLU A 394 47.62 19.19 -17.79
N ASN A 395 46.95 20.34 -17.85
CA ASN A 395 46.51 21.04 -19.05
C ASN A 395 47.74 21.67 -19.73
N SER A 396 47.96 21.39 -21.01
CA SER A 396 48.89 22.16 -21.85
C SER A 396 48.12 23.18 -22.70
N PHE A 397 48.14 24.45 -22.29
CA PHE A 397 47.86 25.61 -23.14
C PHE A 397 49.10 26.51 -23.08
N ILE A 398 49.81 26.65 -24.20
CA ILE A 398 50.82 27.69 -24.41
C ILE A 398 50.36 28.55 -25.57
N GLY A 399 50.19 29.84 -25.29
CA GLY A 399 50.07 30.89 -26.30
C GLY A 399 51.30 31.80 -26.27
N GLY A 400 51.64 32.33 -27.44
CA GLY A 400 52.27 33.64 -27.60
C GLY A 400 53.77 33.67 -27.81
N GLY A 401 54.19 33.96 -29.05
CA GLY A 401 55.55 34.36 -29.39
C GLY A 401 55.65 34.77 -30.85
N HIS A 402 55.73 36.08 -31.08
CA HIS A 402 55.74 36.80 -32.36
C HIS A 402 57.14 36.81 -33.03
N ASP A 403 57.14 37.13 -34.33
CA ASP A 403 58.11 37.92 -35.12
C ASP A 403 59.22 37.29 -36.01
N LEU A 404 59.16 37.75 -37.28
CA LEU A 404 60.21 37.95 -38.33
C LEU A 404 60.76 36.67 -38.99
N VAL A 405 60.68 36.45 -40.31
CA VAL A 405 60.99 37.30 -41.50
C VAL A 405 60.12 36.90 -42.69
#